data_AF-A0A3A4VYK1-F1
#
_entry.id   AF-A0A3A4VYK1-F1
#
_cell.length_a   1.000
_cell.length_b   1.000
_cell.length_c   1.000
_cell.angle_alpha   90.00
_cell.angle_beta   90.00
_cell.angle_gamma   90.00
#
_symmetry.space_group_name_H-M   'P 1'
#
loop_
_entity.id
_entity.type
_entity.pdbx_description
1 polymer ?
#
loop_
_entity_poly.entity_id
_entity_poly.type
_entity_poly.pdbx_seq_one_letter_code
_entity_poly.pdbx_strand_id
1 'polypeptide(L)'
;FCKAFNAATQKMEQGLPIPVVITVYSDRSFTFITKTPPASVLIKKALGIESGSKTPNSVKVGKLTRKQLEEIAKVKMPDITAADMDAAVRTIAGSARSMGVDVEGVS
;
A
#
# COMPACT_ATOMS: atom_id res chain seq x y z
N PHE A 1 19.68 13.24 -6.64
CA PHE A 1 18.81 12.30 -5.90
C PHE A 1 18.20 12.92 -4.64
N CYS A 2 18.93 13.09 -3.52
CA CYS A 2 18.34 13.51 -2.23
C CYS A 2 17.52 14.83 -2.28
N LYS A 3 17.97 15.86 -3.00
CA LYS A 3 17.23 17.13 -3.12
C LYS A 3 15.89 16.98 -3.85
N ALA A 4 15.88 16.27 -4.98
CA ALA A 4 14.68 16.04 -5.78
C ALA A 4 13.69 15.09 -5.07
N PHE A 5 14.22 14.08 -4.37
CA PHE A 5 13.43 13.18 -3.53
C PHE A 5 12.76 13.94 -2.38
N ASN A 6 13.50 14.77 -1.63
CA ASN A 6 12.95 15.54 -0.50
C ASN A 6 11.88 16.54 -0.95
N ALA A 7 12.04 17.17 -2.11
CA ALA A 7 11.03 18.08 -2.67
C ALA A 7 9.74 17.34 -3.08
N ALA A 8 9.87 16.11 -3.61
CA ALA A 8 8.71 15.29 -4.00
C ALA A 8 7.99 14.68 -2.78
N THR A 9 8.72 14.32 -1.72
CA THR A 9 8.15 13.70 -0.51
C THR A 9 7.65 14.71 0.52
N GLN A 10 7.96 16.02 0.37
CA GLN A 10 7.52 17.09 1.28
C GLN A 10 6.00 17.22 1.42
N LYS A 11 5.23 16.79 0.42
CA LYS A 11 3.75 16.83 0.43
C LYS A 11 3.11 15.53 0.94
N MET A 12 3.90 14.50 1.19
CA MET A 12 3.42 13.18 1.62
C MET A 12 3.61 13.03 3.13
N GLU A 13 2.69 12.31 3.79
CA GLU A 13 2.72 12.12 5.25
C GLU A 13 4.09 11.60 5.71
N GLN A 14 4.76 12.36 6.58
CA GLN A 14 6.03 11.96 7.18
C GLN A 14 5.83 10.66 7.99
N GLY A 15 6.68 9.67 7.74
CA GLY A 15 6.68 8.38 8.45
C GLY A 15 6.10 7.19 7.67
N LEU A 16 5.46 7.41 6.52
CA LEU A 16 5.07 6.32 5.63
C LEU A 16 6.24 5.96 4.69
N PRO A 17 6.72 4.69 4.66
CA PRO A 17 7.71 4.26 3.69
C PRO A 17 7.10 4.29 2.28
N ILE A 18 7.62 5.20 1.45
CA ILE A 18 7.18 5.43 0.09
C ILE A 18 8.16 4.75 -0.86
N PRO A 19 7.72 3.73 -1.62
CA PRO A 19 8.59 3.05 -2.56
C PRO A 19 8.88 3.97 -3.75
N VAL A 20 10.17 4.05 -4.12
CA VAL A 20 10.64 4.83 -5.25
C VAL A 20 11.37 3.93 -6.22
N VAL A 21 10.93 3.94 -7.47
CA VAL A 21 11.61 3.26 -8.56
C VAL A 21 12.56 4.26 -9.20
N ILE A 22 13.85 3.93 -9.21
CA ILE A 22 14.91 4.76 -9.81
C ILE A 22 15.39 4.03 -11.07
N THR A 23 15.24 4.68 -12.20
CA THR A 23 15.82 4.22 -13.48
C THR A 23 17.07 5.04 -13.75
N VAL A 24 18.22 4.36 -13.81
CA VAL A 24 19.53 4.98 -14.09
C VAL A 24 19.89 4.69 -15.54
N TYR A 25 20.21 5.74 -16.30
CA TYR A 25 20.63 5.65 -17.70
C TYR A 25 22.16 5.71 -17.83
N SER A 26 22.67 5.23 -18.96
CA SER A 26 24.12 5.15 -19.26
C SER A 26 24.81 6.51 -19.38
N ASP A 27 24.04 7.57 -19.63
CA ASP A 27 24.50 8.96 -19.69
C ASP A 27 24.63 9.62 -18.30
N ARG A 28 24.49 8.83 -17.22
CA ARG A 28 24.44 9.29 -15.82
C ARG A 28 23.22 10.15 -15.49
N SER A 29 22.21 10.20 -16.37
CA SER A 29 20.90 10.73 -16.02
C SER A 29 20.10 9.70 -15.21
N PHE A 30 19.17 10.18 -14.39
CA PHE A 30 18.30 9.33 -13.59
C PHE A 30 16.87 9.87 -13.61
N THR A 31 15.90 8.97 -13.74
CA THR A 31 14.48 9.28 -13.53
C THR A 31 14.00 8.53 -12.31
N PHE A 32 13.12 9.14 -11.53
CA PHE A 32 12.54 8.50 -10.36
C PHE A 32 11.03 8.67 -10.35
N ILE A 33 10.32 7.61 -9.99
CA ILE A 33 8.86 7.58 -9.87
C ILE A 33 8.55 7.22 -8.43
N THR A 34 7.90 8.14 -7.72
CA THR A 34 7.35 7.92 -6.39
C THR A 34 5.97 7.27 -6.52
N LYS A 35 5.78 6.10 -5.91
CA LYS A 35 4.49 5.41 -5.87
C LYS A 35 3.79 5.63 -4.53
N THR A 36 2.49 5.34 -4.42
CA THR A 36 1.83 5.32 -3.10
C THR A 36 2.43 4.27 -2.16
N PRO A 37 2.31 4.49 -0.84
CA PRO A 37 2.67 3.50 0.17
C PRO A 37 2.09 2.11 -0.15
N PRO A 38 2.83 1.03 0.10
CA PRO A 38 2.36 -0.32 -0.21
C PRO A 38 1.08 -0.64 0.59
N ALA A 39 0.21 -1.47 0.02
CA ALA A 39 -1.06 -1.84 0.64
C ALA A 39 -0.85 -2.42 2.05
N SER A 40 0.24 -3.17 2.26
CA SER A 40 0.60 -3.73 3.56
C SER A 40 0.81 -2.68 4.65
N VAL A 41 1.39 -1.53 4.32
CA VAL A 41 1.62 -0.44 5.28
C VAL A 41 0.30 0.30 5.57
N LEU A 42 -0.54 0.50 4.55
CA LEU A 42 -1.86 1.10 4.73
C LEU A 42 -2.77 0.21 5.59
N ILE A 43 -2.74 -1.10 5.37
CA ILE A 43 -3.46 -2.10 6.18
C ILE A 43 -2.96 -2.10 7.62
N LYS A 44 -1.63 -2.07 7.83
CA LYS A 44 -1.04 -1.95 9.17
C LYS A 44 -1.49 -0.68 9.88
N LYS A 45 -1.50 0.46 9.20
CA LYS A 45 -1.97 1.74 9.74
C LYS A 45 -3.45 1.68 10.10
N ALA A 46 -4.28 1.09 9.25
CA ALA A 46 -5.72 0.94 9.51
C ALA A 46 -6.04 0.01 10.70
N LEU A 47 -5.18 -0.98 10.95
CA LEU A 47 -5.32 -1.92 12.08
C LEU A 47 -4.54 -1.51 13.33
N GLY A 48 -3.66 -0.51 13.24
CA GLY A 48 -2.74 -0.12 14.31
C GLY A 48 -1.70 -1.19 14.67
N ILE A 49 -1.37 -2.10 13.75
CA ILE A 49 -0.42 -3.21 13.99
C ILE A 49 0.96 -2.92 13.37
N GLU A 50 2.03 -3.30 14.07
CA GLU A 50 3.40 -3.11 13.58
C GLU A 50 3.83 -4.20 12.58
N SER A 51 3.36 -5.44 12.79
CA SER A 51 3.72 -6.61 11.99
C SER A 51 2.51 -7.42 11.54
N GLY A 52 2.64 -8.07 10.37
CA GLY A 52 1.65 -9.02 9.88
C GLY A 52 1.80 -10.39 10.56
N SER A 53 0.90 -11.31 10.23
CA SER A 53 0.97 -12.68 10.75
C SER A 53 2.22 -13.42 10.25
N LYS A 54 2.91 -14.12 11.15
CA LYS A 54 3.99 -15.06 10.79
C LYS A 54 3.46 -16.31 10.09
N THR A 55 2.17 -16.63 10.30
CA THR A 55 1.47 -17.78 9.70
C THR A 55 0.10 -17.32 9.18
N PRO A 56 0.04 -16.64 8.02
CA PRO A 56 -1.17 -15.97 7.50
C PRO A 56 -2.43 -16.85 7.39
N ASN A 57 -2.24 -18.15 7.17
CA ASN A 57 -3.30 -19.13 7.03
C ASN A 57 -3.82 -19.66 8.38
N SER A 58 -3.02 -19.59 9.44
CA SER A 58 -3.33 -20.20 10.75
C SER A 58 -3.61 -19.17 11.83
N VAL A 59 -2.89 -18.05 11.84
CA VAL A 59 -3.03 -16.99 12.83
C VAL A 59 -3.49 -15.72 12.15
N LYS A 60 -4.66 -15.23 12.56
CA LYS A 60 -5.19 -13.96 12.09
C LYS A 60 -4.78 -12.84 13.04
N VAL A 61 -4.23 -11.75 12.50
CA VAL A 61 -3.67 -10.62 13.27
C VAL A 61 -4.55 -9.37 13.25
N GLY A 62 -5.71 -9.43 12.59
CA GLY A 62 -6.67 -8.34 12.56
C GLY A 62 -7.82 -8.61 11.62
N LYS A 63 -8.82 -7.73 11.66
CA LYS A 63 -10.00 -7.74 10.81
C LYS A 63 -10.20 -6.38 10.16
N LEU A 64 -10.42 -6.35 8.85
CA LEU A 64 -10.79 -5.15 8.11
C LEU A 64 -12.23 -5.26 7.61
N THR A 65 -12.95 -4.15 7.72
CA THR A 65 -14.29 -3.99 7.16
C THR A 65 -14.22 -3.46 5.73
N ARG A 66 -15.28 -3.68 4.94
CA ARG A 66 -15.38 -3.13 3.57
C ARG A 66 -15.13 -1.62 3.48
N LYS A 67 -15.61 -0.84 4.46
CA LYS A 67 -15.39 0.62 4.49
C LYS A 67 -13.90 0.98 4.59
N GLN A 68 -13.16 0.31 5.46
CA GLN A 68 -11.72 0.53 5.60
C GLN A 68 -10.96 0.11 4.34
N LEU A 69 -11.39 -0.99 3.70
CA LEU A 69 -10.81 -1.41 2.43
C LEU A 69 -11.06 -0.39 1.31
N GLU A 70 -12.24 0.22 1.24
CA GLU A 70 -12.56 1.28 0.29
C GLU A 70 -11.72 2.54 0.51
N GLU A 71 -11.51 2.93 1.77
CA GLU A 71 -10.62 4.06 2.10
C GLU A 71 -9.18 3.78 1.66
N ILE A 72 -8.66 2.59 1.98
CA ILE A 72 -7.32 2.17 1.55
C ILE A 72 -7.24 2.09 0.01
N ALA A 73 -8.29 1.56 -0.64
CA ALA A 73 -8.37 1.46 -2.09
C ALA A 73 -8.39 2.83 -2.76
N LYS A 74 -9.12 3.82 -2.22
CA LYS A 74 -9.13 5.20 -2.73
C LYS A 74 -7.74 5.85 -2.67
N VAL A 75 -7.01 5.65 -1.58
CA VAL A 75 -5.65 6.16 -1.43
C VAL A 75 -4.70 5.47 -2.41
N LYS A 76 -4.88 4.16 -2.62
CA LYS A 76 -4.05 3.34 -3.51
C LYS A 76 -4.39 3.53 -4.99
N MET A 77 -5.64 3.90 -5.29
CA MET A 77 -6.25 3.97 -6.63
C MET A 77 -5.34 4.49 -7.75
N PRO A 78 -4.58 5.60 -7.58
CA PRO A 78 -3.70 6.09 -8.63
C PRO A 78 -2.56 5.13 -9.03
N ASP A 79 -2.22 4.14 -8.20
CA ASP A 79 -1.14 3.17 -8.47
C ASP A 79 -1.62 1.75 -8.77
N ILE A 80 -2.91 1.44 -8.58
CA ILE A 80 -3.48 0.13 -8.91
C ILE A 80 -4.21 0.22 -10.24
N THR A 81 -3.95 -0.77 -11.10
CA THR A 81 -4.63 -0.95 -12.38
C THR A 81 -5.99 -1.63 -12.18
N ALA A 82 -6.79 -1.13 -11.24
CA ALA A 82 -8.13 -1.65 -10.97
C ALA A 82 -9.13 -1.02 -11.96
N ALA A 83 -9.99 -1.86 -12.55
CA ALA A 83 -11.01 -1.41 -13.49
C ALA A 83 -12.13 -0.60 -12.80
N ASP A 84 -12.44 -0.94 -11.55
CA ASP A 84 -13.45 -0.31 -10.72
C ASP A 84 -13.06 -0.34 -9.23
N MET A 85 -13.86 0.31 -8.38
CA MET A 85 -13.61 0.38 -6.94
C MET A 85 -13.70 -1.02 -6.28
N ASP A 86 -14.56 -1.91 -6.77
CA ASP A 86 -14.69 -3.26 -6.20
C ASP A 86 -13.47 -4.14 -6.52
N ALA A 87 -12.89 -4.00 -7.71
CA ALA A 87 -11.63 -4.63 -8.11
C ALA A 87 -10.45 -4.08 -7.30
N ALA A 88 -10.46 -2.77 -7.01
CA ALA A 88 -9.50 -2.15 -6.12
C ALA A 88 -9.61 -2.73 -4.70
N VAL A 89 -10.82 -2.80 -4.15
CA VAL A 89 -11.12 -3.41 -2.84
C VAL A 89 -10.69 -4.88 -2.82
N ARG A 90 -10.98 -5.67 -3.86
CA ARG A 90 -10.53 -7.06 -3.97
C ARG A 90 -9.00 -7.20 -3.98
N THR A 91 -8.31 -6.28 -4.64
CA THR A 91 -6.83 -6.26 -4.67
C THR A 91 -6.25 -6.01 -3.27
N ILE A 92 -6.82 -5.04 -2.54
CA ILE A 92 -6.43 -4.77 -1.15
C ILE A 92 -6.82 -5.94 -0.24
N ALA A 93 -7.99 -6.54 -0.44
CA ALA A 93 -8.45 -7.69 0.32
C ALA A 93 -7.55 -8.91 0.15
N GLY A 94 -7.07 -9.18 -1.08
CA GLY A 94 -6.08 -10.23 -1.32
C GLY A 94 -4.77 -9.98 -0.58
N SER A 95 -4.32 -8.73 -0.56
CA SER A 95 -3.12 -8.31 0.20
C SER A 95 -3.31 -8.44 1.72
N ALA A 96 -4.51 -8.14 2.23
CA ALA A 96 -4.85 -8.33 3.64
C ALA A 96 -4.83 -9.82 4.02
N ARG A 97 -5.44 -10.69 3.19
CA ARG A 97 -5.47 -12.14 3.43
C ARG A 97 -4.07 -12.74 3.48
N SER A 98 -3.16 -12.34 2.59
CA SER A 98 -1.78 -12.83 2.57
C SER A 98 -0.95 -12.36 3.78
N MET A 99 -1.39 -11.31 4.48
CA MET A 99 -0.83 -10.85 5.74
C MET A 99 -1.45 -11.50 6.98
N GLY A 100 -2.45 -12.37 6.80
CA GLY A 100 -3.21 -12.95 7.91
C GLY A 100 -4.22 -11.97 8.49
N VAL A 101 -4.74 -11.04 7.70
CA VAL A 101 -5.85 -10.16 8.09
C VAL A 101 -7.13 -10.70 7.47
N ASP A 102 -8.16 -10.86 8.29
CA ASP A 102 -9.48 -11.23 7.82
C ASP A 102 -10.20 -10.00 7.24
N VAL A 103 -10.98 -10.24 6.20
CA VAL A 103 -11.69 -9.20 5.44
C VAL A 103 -13.15 -9.59 5.37
N GLU A 104 -13.99 -8.79 6.01
CA GLU A 104 -15.44 -9.01 6.05
C GLU A 104 -16.14 -8.14 4.99
N GLY A 105 -17.07 -8.74 4.25
CA GLY A 105 -17.89 -8.05 3.24
C GLY A 105 -17.30 -8.01 1.83
N VAL A 106 -16.31 -8.85 1.51
CA VAL A 106 -15.77 -9.01 0.16
C VAL A 106 -15.90 -10.47 -0.28
N SER A 107 -16.99 -10.76 -0.99
CA SER A 107 -17.28 -12.03 -1.68
C SER A 107 -17.11 -11.83 -3.18
#